data_AF-A0A8I1NJ85-F1
#
_entry.id   AF-A0A8I1NJ85-F1
#
_cell.length_a   1.000
_cell.length_b   1.000
_cell.length_c   1.000
_cell.angle_alpha   90.00
_cell.angle_beta   90.00
_cell.angle_gamma   90.00
#
_symmetry.space_group_name_H-M   'P 1'
#
loop_
_entity.id
_entity.type
_entity.pdbx_description
1 polymer ?
#
loop_
_entity_poly.entity_id
_entity_poly.type
_entity_poly.pdbx_seq_one_letter_code
_entity_poly.pdbx_strand_id
1 'polypeptide(L)'
;MDMKIPTDFVLYSISLGAEVKVQIYSGNNPQDDGLESPLSKHCATADPMGQCLYIKRGEIFDLLYRASAYASFIHVHLTGVKASNANVIKDFLSNFRDCKPIDQSIQCTNDRIFKNVKL
;
A
#
# COMPACT_ATOMS: atom_id res chain seq x y z
N MET A 1 -0.38 -16.78 28.17
CA MET A 1 0.20 -15.50 27.70
C MET A 1 -0.40 -15.25 26.33
N ASP A 2 -1.40 -14.38 26.26
CA ASP A 2 -2.00 -13.97 24.99
C ASP A 2 -0.96 -13.20 24.20
N MET A 3 -0.50 -13.79 23.11
CA MET A 3 0.42 -13.17 22.17
C MET A 3 -0.36 -12.08 21.42
N LYS A 4 -0.29 -10.82 21.90
CA LYS A 4 -0.77 -9.67 21.14
C LYS A 4 0.12 -9.50 19.92
N ILE A 5 -0.38 -9.89 18.76
CA ILE A 5 0.26 -9.62 17.46
C ILE A 5 0.44 -8.09 17.37
N PRO A 6 1.65 -7.58 17.05
CA PRO A 6 1.89 -6.15 16.94
C PRO A 6 0.91 -5.49 15.97
N THR A 7 0.56 -4.24 16.28
CA THR A 7 -0.51 -3.48 15.64
C THR A 7 -0.31 -3.28 14.13
N ASP A 8 0.95 -3.30 13.65
CA ASP A 8 1.33 -3.50 12.25
C ASP A 8 2.64 -4.31 12.18
N PHE A 9 2.83 -5.11 11.14
CA PHE A 9 4.08 -5.83 10.88
C PHE A 9 4.53 -5.65 9.43
N VAL A 10 5.86 -5.59 9.23
CA VAL A 10 6.47 -5.50 7.89
C VAL A 10 6.29 -6.84 7.19
N LEU A 11 5.60 -6.83 6.06
CA LEU A 11 5.50 -7.95 5.15
C LEU A 11 6.71 -8.02 4.21
N TYR A 12 7.08 -6.87 3.64
CA TYR A 12 8.12 -6.79 2.61
C TYR A 12 8.95 -5.52 2.74
N SER A 13 10.22 -5.63 2.40
CA SER A 13 11.11 -4.49 2.16
C SER A 13 11.79 -4.67 0.81
N ILE A 14 11.57 -3.71 -0.09
CA ILE A 14 11.93 -3.81 -1.52
C ILE A 14 12.68 -2.54 -1.92
N SER A 15 13.73 -2.67 -2.74
CA SER A 15 14.39 -1.55 -3.39
C SER A 15 13.96 -1.46 -4.86
N LEU A 16 13.41 -0.32 -5.26
CA LEU A 16 13.04 -0.03 -6.64
C LEU A 16 14.14 0.84 -7.27
N GLY A 17 15.14 0.17 -7.86
CA GLY A 17 16.36 0.83 -8.32
C GLY A 17 17.25 1.27 -7.15
N ALA A 18 18.05 2.32 -7.36
CA ALA A 18 19.07 2.74 -6.40
C ALA A 18 18.54 3.63 -5.25
N GLU A 19 17.48 4.41 -5.50
CA GLU A 19 17.06 5.48 -4.57
C GLU A 19 15.76 5.18 -3.84
N VAL A 20 14.81 4.47 -4.48
CA VAL A 20 13.48 4.26 -3.91
C VAL A 20 13.48 3.02 -3.05
N LYS A 21 13.06 3.17 -1.79
CA LYS A 21 12.80 2.05 -0.88
C LYS A 21 11.31 1.94 -0.65
N VAL A 22 10.80 0.72 -0.64
CA VAL A 22 9.41 0.39 -0.36
C VAL A 22 9.37 -0.50 0.87
N GLN A 23 8.49 -0.18 1.81
CA GLN A 23 8.11 -1.05 2.90
C GLN A 23 6.60 -1.30 2.80
N ILE A 24 6.22 -2.57 2.86
CA ILE A 24 4.81 -2.97 2.87
C ILE A 24 4.51 -3.51 4.26
N TYR A 25 3.51 -2.95 4.92
CA TYR A 25 3.02 -3.39 6.21
C TYR A 25 1.62 -3.96 6.08
N SER A 26 1.27 -4.87 6.99
CA SER A 26 -0.12 -5.22 7.24
C SER A 26 -0.44 -5.06 8.72
N GLY A 27 -1.60 -4.48 9.00
CA GLY A 27 -2.06 -4.29 10.36
C GLY A 27 -3.27 -3.39 10.45
N ASN A 28 -3.56 -2.94 11.67
CA ASN A 28 -4.77 -2.18 11.99
C ASN A 28 -4.45 -0.77 12.47
N ASN A 29 -3.18 -0.35 12.52
CA ASN A 29 -2.81 0.97 13.03
C ASN A 29 -1.76 1.70 12.19
N PRO A 30 -1.96 1.77 10.86
CA PRO A 30 -1.01 2.37 9.97
C PRO A 30 -0.91 3.87 10.27
N GLN A 31 0.02 4.26 11.15
CA GLN A 31 0.30 5.62 11.63
C GLN A 31 -0.85 6.62 11.35
N ASP A 32 -1.84 6.61 12.25
CA ASP A 32 -3.11 7.35 12.21
C ASP A 32 -3.00 8.81 11.69
N ASP A 33 -1.85 9.45 11.90
CA ASP A 33 -1.56 10.83 11.52
C ASP A 33 -1.40 11.08 10.01
N GLY A 34 -1.15 10.05 9.20
CA GLY A 34 -1.08 10.19 7.74
C GLY A 34 -2.45 10.29 7.06
N LEU A 35 -3.47 9.65 7.61
CA LEU A 35 -4.80 9.48 7.00
C LEU A 35 -5.82 10.54 7.40
N GLU A 36 -5.71 11.10 8.61
CA GLU A 36 -6.51 12.26 9.00
C GLU A 36 -5.96 13.57 8.41
N SER A 37 -4.83 13.50 7.69
CA SER A 37 -4.28 14.67 7.02
C SER A 37 -5.28 15.21 5.99
N PRO A 38 -5.58 16.52 6.00
CA PRO A 38 -6.41 17.15 4.96
C PRO A 38 -5.75 17.11 3.57
N LEU A 39 -4.48 16.69 3.49
CA LEU A 39 -3.74 16.51 2.24
C LEU A 39 -3.86 15.09 1.67
N SER A 40 -4.49 14.17 2.40
CA SER A 40 -4.75 12.81 1.92
C SER A 40 -5.73 12.84 0.74
N LYS A 41 -5.55 11.90 -0.19
CA LYS A 41 -6.37 11.76 -1.39
C LYS A 41 -6.93 10.36 -1.48
N HIS A 42 -8.17 10.25 -1.92
CA HIS A 42 -8.78 8.96 -2.22
C HIS A 42 -8.28 8.42 -3.57
N CYS A 43 -7.99 7.13 -3.62
CA CYS A 43 -7.76 6.38 -4.87
C CYS A 43 -8.94 5.44 -5.14
N ALA A 44 -9.21 5.15 -6.42
CA ALA A 44 -10.22 4.17 -6.76
C ALA A 44 -9.65 2.76 -6.57
N THR A 45 -10.46 1.89 -5.97
CA THR A 45 -10.19 0.46 -5.81
C THR A 45 -10.95 -0.34 -6.86
N ALA A 46 -10.48 -1.56 -7.15
CA ALA A 46 -11.26 -2.51 -7.95
C ALA A 46 -12.51 -3.03 -7.20
N ASP A 47 -12.41 -3.16 -5.86
CA ASP A 47 -13.50 -3.57 -4.99
C ASP A 47 -14.31 -2.34 -4.52
N PRO A 48 -15.63 -2.27 -4.72
CA PRO A 48 -16.47 -1.16 -4.27
C PRO A 48 -16.55 -1.02 -2.74
N MET A 49 -16.24 -2.08 -1.97
CA MET A 49 -16.11 -2.03 -0.51
C MET A 49 -14.69 -1.66 -0.05
N GLY A 50 -13.76 -1.56 -1.00
CA GLY A 50 -12.38 -1.21 -0.74
C GLY A 50 -12.21 0.26 -0.39
N GLN A 51 -11.29 0.53 0.52
CA GLN A 51 -10.84 1.88 0.85
C GLN A 51 -9.40 2.04 0.38
N CYS A 52 -9.11 3.15 -0.28
CA CYS A 52 -7.76 3.50 -0.71
C CYS A 52 -7.51 4.98 -0.48
N LEU A 53 -6.45 5.28 0.27
CA LEU A 53 -6.02 6.61 0.61
C LEU A 53 -4.52 6.72 0.35
N TYR A 54 -4.07 7.87 -0.12
CA TYR A 54 -2.65 8.12 -0.29
C TYR A 54 -2.29 9.56 -0.02
N ILE A 55 -1.03 9.79 0.36
CA ILE A 55 -0.46 11.11 0.59
C ILE A 55 1.00 11.11 0.13
N LYS A 56 1.43 12.24 -0.44
CA LYS A 56 2.83 12.49 -0.77
C LYS A 56 3.34 13.70 0.01
N ARG A 57 4.47 13.52 0.69
CA ARG A 57 5.14 14.53 1.53
C ARG A 57 6.63 14.55 1.19
N GLY A 58 7.04 15.51 0.37
CA GLY A 58 8.43 15.57 -0.12
C GLY A 58 8.82 14.31 -0.89
N GLU A 59 9.84 13.61 -0.39
CA GLU A 59 10.33 12.34 -0.94
C GLU A 59 9.64 11.09 -0.35
N ILE A 60 8.58 11.28 0.44
CA ILE A 60 7.80 10.20 1.04
C ILE A 60 6.47 10.08 0.32
N PHE A 61 6.06 8.86 0.02
CA PHE A 61 4.73 8.52 -0.46
C PHE A 61 4.15 7.40 0.39
N ASP A 62 3.00 7.64 1.00
CA ASP A 62 2.26 6.66 1.78
C ASP A 62 0.96 6.33 1.04
N LEU A 63 0.68 5.03 0.89
CA LEU A 63 -0.60 4.54 0.41
C LEU A 63 -1.14 3.50 1.36
N LEU A 64 -2.44 3.61 1.65
CA LEU A 64 -3.17 2.72 2.52
C LEU A 64 -4.34 2.13 1.78
N TYR A 65 -4.41 0.81 1.82
CA TYR A 65 -5.43 0.03 1.16
C TYR A 65 -6.10 -0.90 2.16
N ARG A 66 -7.42 -1.00 2.06
CA ARG A 66 -8.22 -1.95 2.81
C ARG A 66 -9.23 -2.58 1.87
N ALA A 67 -9.28 -3.91 1.81
CA ALA A 67 -10.18 -4.60 0.88
C ALA A 67 -11.67 -4.47 1.28
N SER A 68 -11.96 -4.39 2.58
CA SER A 68 -13.32 -4.24 3.11
C SER A 68 -13.30 -3.61 4.51
N ALA A 69 -14.46 -3.21 5.03
CA ALA A 69 -14.62 -2.62 6.37
C ALA A 69 -14.17 -3.51 7.55
N TYR A 70 -13.80 -4.78 7.30
CA TYR A 70 -13.30 -5.71 8.31
C TYR A 70 -11.90 -6.25 8.02
N ALA A 71 -11.32 -5.97 6.85
CA ALA A 71 -9.97 -6.39 6.52
C ALA A 71 -8.93 -5.58 7.30
N SER A 72 -7.70 -6.10 7.46
CA SER A 72 -6.57 -5.28 7.89
C SER A 72 -6.15 -4.32 6.76
N PHE A 73 -5.53 -3.21 7.15
CA PHE A 73 -4.90 -2.32 6.20
C PHE A 73 -3.61 -2.93 5.65
N ILE A 74 -3.35 -2.63 4.40
CA ILE A 74 -2.05 -2.76 3.74
C ILE A 74 -1.50 -1.36 3.57
N HIS A 75 -0.33 -1.11 4.16
CA HIS A 75 0.39 0.16 4.06
C HIS A 75 1.58 0.00 3.13
N VAL A 76 1.62 0.76 2.05
CA VAL A 76 2.77 0.89 1.18
C VAL A 76 3.44 2.22 1.50
N HIS A 77 4.60 2.15 2.14
CA HIS A 77 5.45 3.29 2.46
C HIS A 77 6.63 3.35 1.48
N LEU A 78 6.76 4.44 0.75
CA LEU A 78 7.89 4.69 -0.13
C LEU A 78 8.70 5.89 0.37
N THR A 79 10.03 5.75 0.35
CA THR A 79 10.98 6.84 0.58
C THR A 79 11.87 7.05 -0.65
N GLY A 80 12.40 8.26 -0.84
CA GLY A 80 13.25 8.59 -1.99
C GLY A 80 12.45 8.88 -3.26
N VAL A 81 11.15 9.20 -3.14
CA VAL A 81 10.25 9.47 -4.26
C VAL A 81 10.58 10.81 -4.92
N LYS A 82 10.97 10.77 -6.20
CA LYS A 82 11.37 11.94 -7.00
C LYS A 82 10.72 11.87 -8.38
N ALA A 83 10.70 13.00 -9.09
CA ALA A 83 10.17 13.02 -10.46
C ALA A 83 10.93 12.06 -11.40
N SER A 84 12.25 11.87 -11.19
CA SER A 84 13.10 10.97 -11.98
C SER A 84 12.73 9.48 -11.86
N ASN A 85 12.10 9.06 -10.76
CA ASN A 85 11.74 7.66 -10.51
C ASN A 85 10.22 7.40 -10.59
N ALA A 86 9.45 8.39 -11.03
CA ALA A 86 7.99 8.31 -11.11
C ALA A 86 7.48 7.12 -11.93
N ASN A 87 8.15 6.79 -13.04
CA ASN A 87 7.74 5.68 -13.90
C ASN A 87 7.89 4.32 -13.21
N VAL A 88 9.00 4.09 -12.49
CA VAL A 88 9.25 2.83 -11.77
C VAL A 88 8.26 2.66 -10.62
N ILE A 89 7.99 3.74 -9.87
CA ILE A 89 7.00 3.70 -8.79
C ILE A 89 5.60 3.45 -9.36
N LYS A 90 5.23 4.11 -10.46
CA LYS A 90 3.94 3.91 -11.12
C LYS A 90 3.77 2.46 -11.59
N ASP A 91 4.82 1.87 -12.15
CA ASP A 91 4.80 0.47 -12.58
C ASP A 91 4.65 -0.48 -11.39
N PHE A 92 5.42 -0.27 -10.32
CA PHE A 92 5.28 -1.03 -9.08
C PHE A 92 3.85 -0.98 -8.52
N LEU A 93 3.29 0.22 -8.35
CA LEU A 93 1.92 0.40 -7.83
C LEU A 93 0.87 -0.21 -8.77
N SER A 94 1.06 -0.12 -10.09
CA SER A 94 0.13 -0.68 -11.08
C SER A 94 0.12 -2.21 -11.10
N ASN A 95 1.20 -2.84 -10.63
CA ASN A 95 1.34 -4.29 -10.55
C ASN A 95 1.06 -4.83 -9.14
N PHE A 96 0.65 -3.98 -8.19
CA PHE A 96 0.21 -4.43 -6.88
C PHE A 96 -1.13 -5.17 -6.98
N ARG A 97 -1.13 -6.47 -6.61
CA ARG A 97 -2.29 -7.38 -6.75
C ARG A 97 -2.76 -7.90 -5.41
N ASP A 98 -4.06 -8.17 -5.31
CA ASP A 98 -4.61 -8.93 -4.19
C ASP A 98 -4.36 -10.40 -4.49
N CYS A 99 -3.70 -11.10 -3.56
CA CYS A 99 -3.31 -12.48 -3.73
C CYS A 99 -3.83 -13.31 -2.55
N LYS A 100 -4.42 -14.45 -2.85
CA LYS A 100 -4.99 -15.36 -1.86
C LYS A 100 -4.34 -16.74 -2.00
N PRO A 101 -4.09 -17.44 -0.89
CA PRO A 101 -3.69 -18.84 -0.94
C PRO A 101 -4.85 -19.67 -1.48
N ILE A 102 -4.55 -20.56 -2.43
CA ILE A 102 -5.49 -21.56 -2.95
C ILE A 102 -4.74 -22.88 -2.99
N ASP A 103 -5.15 -23.81 -2.12
CA ASP A 103 -4.47 -25.08 -1.87
C ASP A 103 -2.97 -24.87 -1.57
N GLN A 104 -2.08 -25.36 -2.44
CA GLN A 104 -0.63 -25.22 -2.33
C GLN A 104 -0.07 -24.08 -3.22
N SER A 105 -0.93 -23.21 -3.72
CA SER A 105 -0.58 -22.14 -4.65
C SER A 105 -1.01 -20.76 -4.14
N ILE A 106 -0.52 -19.72 -4.81
CA ILE A 106 -0.99 -18.35 -4.62
C ILE A 106 -1.65 -17.92 -5.91
N GLN A 107 -2.90 -17.48 -5.83
CA GLN A 107 -3.60 -16.89 -6.97
C GLN A 107 -3.82 -15.40 -6.70
N CYS A 108 -3.37 -14.59 -7.64
CA CYS A 108 -3.57 -13.14 -7.61
C CYS A 108 -4.70 -12.72 -8.54
N THR A 109 -5.42 -11.66 -8.17
CA THR A 109 -6.47 -11.10 -9.01
C THR A 109 -5.88 -10.49 -10.28
N ASN A 110 -6.58 -10.65 -11.40
CA ASN A 110 -6.20 -10.00 -12.67
C ASN A 110 -6.46 -8.49 -12.64
N ASP A 111 -7.27 -8.03 -11.69
CA ASP A 111 -7.57 -6.61 -11.50
C ASP A 111 -6.43 -5.89 -10.78
N ARG A 112 -6.18 -4.66 -11.21
CA ARG A 112 -5.24 -3.79 -10.50
C ARG A 112 -5.96 -3.27 -9.27
N ILE A 113 -5.37 -3.46 -8.08
CA ILE A 113 -5.96 -2.93 -6.85
C ILE A 113 -6.15 -1.41 -6.98
N PHE A 114 -5.13 -0.73 -7.51
CA PHE A 114 -5.11 0.72 -7.60
C PHE A 114 -5.46 1.22 -8.99
N LYS A 115 -6.55 1.99 -9.09
CA LYS A 115 -6.93 2.74 -10.29
C LYS A 115 -6.77 4.23 -9.95
N ASN A 116 -5.85 4.92 -10.61
CA ASN A 116 -5.61 6.38 -10.52
C ASN A 116 -4.77 6.91 -9.35
N VAL A 117 -3.79 6.17 -8.86
CA VAL A 117 -2.80 6.73 -7.94
C VAL A 117 -1.88 7.71 -8.68
N LYS A 118 -1.73 8.93 -8.15
CA LYS A 118 -0.84 9.97 -8.71
C LYS A 118 0.27 10.32 -7.71
N LEU A 119 1.51 10.30 -8.18
CA LEU A 119 2.70 10.79 -7.47
C LEU A 119 2.79 12.31 -7.51
#